data_AF-A0A1T4X985-F1
#
_entry.id   AF-A0A1T4X985-F1
#
_cell.length_a   1.000
_cell.length_b   1.000
_cell.length_c   1.000
_cell.angle_alpha   90.00
_cell.angle_beta   90.00
_cell.angle_gamma   90.00
#
_symmetry.space_group_name_H-M   'P 1'
#
loop_
_entity.id
_entity.type
_entity.pdbx_description
1 polymer ?
#
loop_
_entity_poly.entity_id
_entity_poly.type
_entity_poly.pdbx_seq_one_letter_code
_entity_poly.pdbx_strand_id
1 'polypeptide(L)'
;MTSPVPFGAPAPALFSGPEGVWNADPVELAARLFVAVFQPQASAPLPQREVSDIYDALAALGGYALPAQRVGNTQPLALTVQLAQEAILTWERATIATRLSAGAGPVSHTVTVLRFGPGVLQAADPVAALRDRLG
;
A
#
# COMPACT_ATOMS: atom_id res chain seq x y z
N MET A 1 -5.49 5.47 -43.13
CA MET A 1 -4.65 4.59 -42.30
C MET A 1 -4.49 5.24 -40.95
N THR A 2 -5.31 4.86 -39.97
CA THR A 2 -5.23 5.34 -38.59
C THR A 2 -4.24 4.46 -37.83
N SER A 3 -3.16 5.06 -37.32
CA SER A 3 -2.20 4.35 -36.47
C SER A 3 -2.87 3.90 -35.18
N PRO A 4 -2.63 2.69 -34.68
CA PRO A 4 -3.14 2.28 -33.37
C PRO A 4 -2.33 3.01 -32.28
N VAL A 5 -3.05 3.64 -31.35
CA VAL A 5 -2.47 4.20 -30.13
C VAL A 5 -1.90 3.03 -29.31
N PRO A 6 -0.64 3.09 -28.84
CA PRO A 6 -0.10 2.02 -28.01
C PRO A 6 -0.90 1.98 -26.70
N PHE A 7 -1.39 0.79 -26.34
CA PHE A 7 -1.96 0.52 -25.02
C PHE A 7 -0.98 1.04 -23.96
N GLY A 8 -1.50 1.86 -23.04
CA GLY A 8 -0.72 2.71 -22.14
C GLY A 8 0.49 2.00 -21.56
N ALA A 9 1.65 2.61 -21.74
CA ALA A 9 2.86 2.20 -21.03
C ALA A 9 2.54 2.09 -19.52
N PRO A 10 3.04 1.07 -18.82
CA PRO A 10 2.88 1.00 -17.37
C PRO A 10 3.36 2.34 -16.80
N ALA A 11 2.55 2.92 -15.92
CA ALA A 11 2.96 4.14 -15.22
C ALA A 11 4.35 3.89 -14.62
N PRO A 12 5.30 4.83 -14.79
CA PRO A 12 6.66 4.62 -14.30
C PRO A 12 6.61 4.32 -12.80
N ALA A 13 7.45 3.38 -12.38
CA ALA A 13 7.61 3.06 -10.97
C ALA A 13 7.93 4.35 -10.21
N LEU A 14 7.21 4.57 -9.12
CA LEU A 14 7.33 5.81 -8.38
C LEU A 14 8.64 5.86 -7.59
N PHE A 15 9.07 4.71 -7.07
CA PHE A 15 10.36 4.53 -6.42
C PHE A 15 11.25 3.64 -7.30
N SER A 16 12.52 4.01 -7.43
CA SER A 16 13.48 3.30 -8.30
C SER A 16 13.96 1.99 -7.67
N GLY A 17 13.11 0.96 -7.66
CA GLY A 17 13.44 -0.35 -7.10
C GLY A 17 13.40 -0.41 -5.57
N PRO A 18 13.83 -1.54 -4.96
CA PRO A 18 13.87 -1.72 -3.51
C PRO A 18 14.68 -0.64 -2.77
N GLU A 19 15.79 -0.18 -3.35
CA GLU A 19 16.62 0.89 -2.78
C GLU A 19 15.88 2.24 -2.80
N GLY A 20 15.14 2.54 -3.86
CA GLY A 20 14.31 3.74 -3.93
C GLY A 20 13.19 3.74 -2.87
N VAL A 21 12.60 2.57 -2.61
CA VAL A 21 11.57 2.43 -1.56
C VAL A 21 12.18 2.58 -0.16
N TRP A 22 13.37 2.01 0.08
CA TRP A 22 14.08 2.13 1.35
C TRP A 22 14.44 3.57 1.72
N ASN A 23 14.86 4.35 0.73
CA ASN A 23 15.28 5.75 0.93
C ASN A 23 14.12 6.76 0.80
N ALA A 24 12.90 6.29 0.57
CA ALA A 24 11.73 7.17 0.48
C ALA A 24 11.43 7.82 1.82
N ASP A 25 10.86 9.04 1.78
CA ASP A 25 10.30 9.65 2.99
C ASP A 25 9.22 8.73 3.59
N PRO A 26 9.29 8.36 4.88
CA PRO A 26 8.36 7.40 5.46
C PRO A 26 6.89 7.84 5.43
N VAL A 27 6.63 9.15 5.55
CA VAL A 27 5.27 9.71 5.51
C VAL A 27 4.72 9.67 4.09
N GLU A 28 5.52 10.05 3.10
CA GLU A 28 5.19 9.95 1.68
C GLU A 28 4.93 8.50 1.27
N LEU A 29 5.81 7.59 1.66
CA LEU A 29 5.68 6.17 1.35
C LEU A 29 4.40 5.59 1.96
N ALA A 30 4.15 5.86 3.24
CA ALA A 30 2.94 5.42 3.92
C ALA A 30 1.68 6.01 3.28
N ALA A 31 1.70 7.28 2.88
CA ALA A 31 0.55 7.92 2.26
C ALA A 31 0.22 7.30 0.89
N ARG A 32 1.24 7.12 0.05
CA ARG A 32 1.06 6.56 -1.29
C ARG A 32 0.71 5.08 -1.28
N LEU A 33 1.30 4.33 -0.38
CA LEU A 33 0.96 2.92 -0.19
C LEU A 33 -0.50 2.78 0.23
N PHE A 34 -0.99 3.60 1.15
CA PHE A 34 -2.39 3.56 1.57
C PHE A 34 -3.35 3.80 0.40
N VAL A 35 -3.09 4.83 -0.41
CA VAL A 35 -3.92 5.14 -1.58
C VAL A 35 -3.85 3.99 -2.60
N ALA A 36 -2.66 3.47 -2.91
CA ALA A 36 -2.51 2.35 -3.84
C ALA A 36 -3.31 1.11 -3.40
N VAL A 37 -3.33 0.83 -2.09
CA VAL A 37 -3.99 -0.34 -1.49
C VAL A 37 -5.52 -0.18 -1.43
N PHE A 38 -6.00 0.99 -1.00
CA PHE A 38 -7.41 1.18 -0.64
C PHE A 38 -8.23 2.00 -1.65
N GLN A 39 -7.62 2.78 -2.55
CA GLN A 39 -8.37 3.52 -3.58
C GLN A 39 -9.26 2.62 -4.45
N PRO A 40 -8.85 1.40 -4.85
CA PRO A 40 -9.73 0.49 -5.60
C PRO A 40 -10.98 0.04 -4.82
N GLN A 41 -11.00 0.25 -3.50
CA GLN A 41 -12.12 -0.03 -2.61
C GLN A 41 -12.71 1.24 -1.99
N ALA A 42 -12.45 2.44 -2.53
CA ALA A 42 -12.86 3.70 -1.93
C ALA A 42 -14.40 3.85 -1.76
N SER A 43 -15.19 3.09 -2.54
CA SER A 43 -16.65 3.03 -2.45
C SER A 43 -17.19 1.93 -1.54
N ALA A 44 -16.33 1.06 -0.99
CA ALA A 44 -16.75 -0.01 -0.10
C ALA A 44 -17.17 0.56 1.28
N PRO A 45 -18.22 0.02 1.92
CA PRO A 45 -18.64 0.47 3.26
C PRO A 45 -17.57 0.32 4.33
N LEU A 46 -16.71 -0.68 4.20
CA LEU A 46 -15.59 -0.95 5.09
C LEU A 46 -14.39 -1.46 4.26
N PRO A 47 -13.55 -0.57 3.71
CA PRO A 47 -12.40 -0.98 2.91
C PRO A 47 -11.43 -1.82 3.74
N GLN A 48 -11.01 -2.96 3.20
CA GLN A 48 -10.19 -3.95 3.88
C GLN A 48 -9.29 -4.67 2.89
N ARG A 49 -8.04 -4.90 3.29
CA ARG A 49 -7.03 -5.57 2.47
C ARG A 49 -6.26 -6.59 3.28
N GLU A 50 -5.94 -7.72 2.65
CA GLU A 50 -5.01 -8.68 3.22
C GLU A 50 -3.62 -8.07 3.29
N VAL A 51 -2.87 -8.37 4.35
CA VAL A 51 -1.50 -7.87 4.52
C VAL A 51 -0.60 -8.33 3.36
N SER A 52 -0.88 -9.50 2.78
CA SER A 52 -0.18 -9.97 1.58
C SER A 52 -0.33 -9.04 0.38
N ASP A 53 -1.51 -8.46 0.19
CA ASP A 53 -1.79 -7.56 -0.95
C ASP A 53 -1.08 -6.22 -0.76
N ILE A 54 -0.88 -5.80 0.49
CA ILE A 54 -0.11 -4.58 0.83
C ILE A 54 1.35 -4.75 0.42
N TYR A 55 1.92 -5.95 0.58
CA TYR A 55 3.30 -6.22 0.15
C TYR A 55 3.43 -6.11 -1.38
N ASP A 56 2.46 -6.62 -2.13
CA ASP A 56 2.44 -6.50 -3.59
C ASP A 56 2.28 -5.05 -4.04
N ALA A 57 1.40 -4.29 -3.39
CA ALA A 57 1.23 -2.87 -3.67
C ALA A 57 2.52 -2.08 -3.42
N LEU A 58 3.24 -2.37 -2.33
CA LEU A 58 4.51 -1.73 -2.03
C LEU A 58 5.59 -2.08 -3.07
N ALA A 59 5.69 -3.36 -3.45
CA ALA A 59 6.61 -3.79 -4.49
C ALA A 59 6.31 -3.13 -5.84
N ALA A 60 5.03 -3.01 -6.20
CA ALA A 60 4.58 -2.32 -7.41
C ALA A 60 4.94 -0.83 -7.41
N LEU A 61 4.83 -0.13 -6.27
CA LEU A 61 5.31 1.26 -6.15
C LEU A 61 6.81 1.38 -6.40
N GLY A 62 7.59 0.37 -6.01
CA GLY A 62 9.01 0.26 -6.30
C GLY A 62 9.36 -0.31 -7.68
N GLY A 63 8.38 -0.70 -8.50
CA GLY A 63 8.63 -1.28 -9.81
C GLY A 63 9.27 -2.66 -9.80
N TYR A 64 9.11 -3.43 -8.73
CA TYR A 64 9.60 -4.81 -8.64
C TYR A 64 8.48 -5.78 -8.26
N ALA A 65 8.74 -7.08 -8.44
CA ALA A 65 7.81 -8.14 -8.09
C ALA A 65 8.36 -8.97 -6.92
N LEU A 66 7.45 -9.45 -6.07
CA LEU A 66 7.78 -10.43 -5.04
C LEU A 66 7.69 -11.85 -5.60
N PRO A 67 8.47 -12.80 -5.05
CA PRO A 67 8.31 -14.21 -5.40
C PRO A 67 6.92 -14.70 -5.02
N ALA A 68 6.35 -15.60 -5.84
CA ALA A 68 5.06 -16.22 -5.57
C ALA A 68 5.06 -17.02 -4.26
N GLN A 69 6.19 -17.67 -3.94
CA GLN A 69 6.43 -18.28 -2.64
C GLN A 69 7.18 -17.32 -1.73
N ARG A 70 6.47 -16.81 -0.72
CA ARG A 70 7.01 -15.87 0.27
C ARG A 70 7.54 -16.64 1.49
N VAL A 71 8.67 -17.31 1.29
CA VAL A 71 9.30 -18.16 2.32
C VAL A 71 10.69 -17.62 2.68
N GLY A 72 10.93 -17.46 3.98
CA GLY A 72 12.22 -16.99 4.51
C GLY A 72 12.45 -15.49 4.34
N ASN A 73 13.68 -15.05 4.61
CA ASN A 73 14.09 -13.65 4.65
C ASN A 73 14.90 -13.25 3.40
N THR A 74 14.50 -13.73 2.23
CA THR A 74 15.18 -13.38 0.97
C THR A 74 14.86 -11.94 0.55
N GLN A 75 15.80 -11.28 -0.13
CA GLN A 75 15.55 -9.96 -0.70
C GLN A 75 14.89 -10.09 -2.08
N PRO A 76 13.97 -9.18 -2.47
CA PRO A 76 13.56 -7.97 -1.75
C PRO A 76 12.39 -8.18 -0.75
N LEU A 77 11.97 -9.43 -0.49
CA LEU A 77 10.80 -9.73 0.35
C LEU A 77 10.97 -9.23 1.78
N ALA A 78 12.10 -9.51 2.43
CA ALA A 78 12.34 -9.10 3.82
C ALA A 78 12.21 -7.58 4.01
N LEU A 79 12.83 -6.80 3.12
CA LEU A 79 12.71 -5.33 3.12
C LEU A 79 11.27 -4.88 2.90
N THR A 80 10.56 -5.51 1.97
CA THR A 80 9.17 -5.13 1.65
C THR A 80 8.25 -5.39 2.84
N VAL A 81 8.43 -6.53 3.52
CA VAL A 81 7.67 -6.86 4.75
C VAL A 81 7.94 -5.84 5.85
N GLN A 82 9.22 -5.50 6.08
CA GLN A 82 9.60 -4.51 7.08
C GLN A 82 8.93 -3.15 6.80
N LEU A 83 9.12 -2.60 5.61
CA LEU A 83 8.60 -1.27 5.27
C LEU A 83 7.08 -1.23 5.22
N ALA A 84 6.42 -2.30 4.80
CA ALA A 84 4.96 -2.40 4.87
C ALA A 84 4.45 -2.39 6.32
N GLN A 85 5.15 -3.07 7.25
CA GLN A 85 4.79 -3.04 8.68
C GLN A 85 4.97 -1.65 9.27
N GLU A 86 6.04 -0.94 8.92
CA GLU A 86 6.28 0.45 9.34
C GLU A 86 5.19 1.41 8.83
N ALA A 87 4.76 1.25 7.57
CA ALA A 87 3.64 2.00 7.01
C ALA A 87 2.31 1.70 7.74
N ILE A 88 2.03 0.42 8.02
CA ILE A 88 0.83 0.02 8.77
C ILE A 88 0.83 0.62 10.18
N LEU A 89 1.95 0.58 10.90
CA LEU A 89 2.10 1.21 12.21
C LEU A 89 1.87 2.73 12.15
N THR A 90 2.32 3.35 11.06
CA THR A 90 2.11 4.79 10.82
C THR A 90 0.63 5.11 10.66
N TRP A 91 -0.13 4.28 9.92
CA TRP A 91 -1.58 4.43 9.77
C TRP A 91 -2.35 4.16 11.07
N GLU A 92 -1.92 3.16 11.85
CA GLU A 92 -2.47 2.81 13.16
C GLU A 92 -2.32 3.97 14.14
N ARG A 93 -1.10 4.53 14.24
CA ARG A 93 -0.81 5.70 15.07
C ARG A 93 -1.67 6.91 14.71
N ALA A 94 -1.95 7.11 13.42
CA ALA A 94 -2.81 8.18 12.94
C ALA A 94 -4.32 7.87 13.02
N THR A 95 -4.71 6.69 13.51
CA THR A 95 -6.09 6.19 13.63
C THR A 95 -6.86 6.15 12.31
N ILE A 96 -6.16 5.84 11.20
CA ILE A 96 -6.73 5.81 9.84
C ILE A 96 -7.01 4.38 9.39
N ALA A 97 -6.22 3.42 9.84
CA ALA A 97 -6.43 2.00 9.62
C ALA A 97 -5.99 1.21 10.85
N THR A 98 -6.42 -0.05 10.94
CA THR A 98 -5.97 -0.98 11.99
C THR A 98 -5.77 -2.37 11.42
N ARG A 99 -4.81 -3.11 11.96
CA ARG A 99 -4.74 -4.55 11.76
C ARG A 99 -5.86 -5.26 12.49
N LEU A 100 -6.47 -6.23 11.81
CA LEU A 100 -7.40 -7.20 12.36
C LEU A 100 -6.83 -8.59 12.08
N SER A 101 -6.65 -9.37 13.13
CA SER A 101 -6.32 -10.79 13.02
C SER A 101 -7.53 -11.58 13.50
N ALA A 102 -8.17 -12.31 12.59
CA ALA A 102 -9.41 -13.03 12.88
C ALA A 102 -9.47 -14.36 12.12
N GLY A 103 -10.20 -15.32 12.69
CA GLY A 103 -10.43 -16.63 12.09
C GLY A 103 -10.32 -17.77 13.10
N ALA A 104 -11.05 -18.87 12.84
CA ALA A 104 -10.95 -20.13 13.58
C ALA A 104 -10.03 -21.16 12.88
N GLY A 105 -9.38 -20.76 11.77
CA GLY A 105 -8.46 -21.55 10.93
C GLY A 105 -7.14 -20.80 10.70
N PRO A 106 -6.45 -20.94 9.54
CA PRO A 106 -5.27 -20.13 9.27
C PRO A 106 -5.64 -18.65 9.45
N VAL A 107 -4.90 -17.97 10.33
CA VAL A 107 -5.23 -16.60 10.75
C VAL A 107 -5.14 -15.69 9.53
N SER A 108 -6.25 -15.05 9.17
CA SER A 108 -6.24 -13.96 8.18
C SER A 108 -5.78 -12.70 8.89
N HIS A 109 -4.80 -12.03 8.28
CA HIS A 109 -4.25 -10.77 8.77
C HIS A 109 -4.63 -9.70 7.78
N THR A 110 -5.60 -8.88 8.15
CA THR A 110 -6.12 -7.81 7.30
C THR A 110 -5.84 -6.46 7.92
N VAL A 111 -5.83 -5.44 7.07
CA VAL A 111 -5.84 -4.03 7.48
C VAL A 111 -7.16 -3.44 7.04
N THR A 112 -7.91 -2.90 8.00
CA THR A 112 -9.22 -2.28 7.79
C THR A 112 -9.10 -0.78 7.95
N VAL A 113 -9.70 -0.04 7.02
CA VAL A 113 -9.77 1.42 7.08
C VAL A 113 -10.77 1.84 8.16
N LEU A 114 -10.33 2.73 9.06
CA LEU A 114 -11.11 3.29 10.16
C LEU A 114 -11.86 4.54 9.74
N ARG A 115 -12.74 5.06 10.62
CA ARG A 115 -13.70 6.16 10.37
C ARG A 115 -13.19 7.38 9.57
N PHE A 116 -11.90 7.71 9.65
CA PHE A 116 -11.31 8.85 8.97
C PHE A 116 -10.80 8.55 7.56
N GLY A 117 -10.44 7.30 7.27
CA GLY A 117 -9.83 6.93 6.00
C GLY A 117 -10.74 7.06 4.78
N PRO A 118 -12.08 6.80 4.83
CA PRO A 118 -12.93 7.01 3.66
C PRO A 118 -12.95 8.48 3.19
N GLY A 119 -12.93 9.43 4.13
CA GLY A 119 -12.85 10.86 3.78
C GLY A 119 -11.54 11.22 3.08
N VAL A 120 -10.43 10.59 3.46
CA VAL A 120 -9.13 10.76 2.80
C VAL A 120 -9.16 10.18 1.38
N LEU A 121 -9.72 8.98 1.18
CA LEU A 121 -9.80 8.33 -0.13
C LEU A 121 -10.68 9.10 -1.13
N GLN A 122 -11.63 9.88 -0.64
CA GLN A 122 -12.55 10.71 -1.44
C GLN A 122 -12.06 12.16 -1.62
N ALA A 123 -10.91 12.52 -1.06
CA ALA A 123 -10.33 13.85 -1.25
C ALA A 123 -9.88 14.07 -2.70
N ALA A 124 -9.80 15.33 -3.13
CA ALA A 124 -9.30 15.68 -4.46
C ALA A 124 -7.83 15.26 -4.67
N ASP A 125 -7.04 15.32 -3.59
CA ASP A 125 -5.70 14.74 -3.51
C ASP A 125 -5.59 13.87 -2.25
N PRO A 126 -5.89 12.55 -2.37
CA PRO A 126 -5.84 11.63 -1.24
C PRO A 126 -4.44 11.48 -0.63
N VAL A 127 -3.38 11.64 -1.42
CA VAL A 127 -2.00 11.52 -0.93
C VAL A 127 -1.68 12.72 -0.06
N ALA A 128 -1.94 13.94 -0.53
CA ALA A 128 -1.72 15.15 0.25
C ALA A 128 -2.55 15.15 1.55
N ALA A 129 -3.85 14.85 1.46
CA ALA A 129 -4.74 14.78 2.62
C ALA A 129 -4.27 13.75 3.66
N LEU A 130 -3.67 12.65 3.21
CA LEU A 130 -3.12 11.64 4.10
C LEU A 130 -1.81 12.11 4.75
N ARG A 131 -0.88 12.70 3.99
CA ARG A 131 0.38 13.24 4.54
C ARG A 131 0.13 14.23 5.66
N ASP A 132 -0.75 15.20 5.46
CA ASP A 132 -1.11 16.22 6.45
C ASP A 132 -1.60 15.60 7.77
N ARG A 133 -2.17 14.39 7.71
CA ARG A 133 -2.67 13.66 8.87
C ARG A 133 -1.62 12.78 9.53
N LEU A 134 -0.66 12.27 8.77
CA LEU A 134 0.39 11.39 9.27
C LEU A 134 1.49 12.15 10.03
N GLY A 135 1.67 13.44 9.74
CA GLY A 135 2.62 14.33 10.43
C GLY A 135 3.29 15.31 9.48
#